data_AF-A0A4R6GLE9-F1
#
_entry.id   AF-A0A4R6GLE9-F1
#
_cell.length_a   1.000
_cell.length_b   1.000
_cell.length_c   1.000
_cell.angle_alpha   90.00
_cell.angle_beta   90.00
_cell.angle_gamma   90.00
#
_symmetry.space_group_name_H-M   'P 1'
#
loop_
_entity.id
_entity.type
_entity.pdbx_description
1 polymer ?
#
loop_
_entity_poly.entity_id
_entity_poly.type
_entity_poly.pdbx_seq_one_letter_code
_entity_poly.pdbx_strand_id
1 'polypeptide(L)'
;KDGATRKDVKVALIRLLYERGYSREQVVQLFTIIDWMLQLPRALEPAFVQAVYAIQEEKHMPYVNTIERVEREKERQEGEQQGIEKGRLEASRETARNLIKLGVLSDEQIAEATGLADADVQALRVEDKH
;
A
#
# COMPACT_ATOMS: atom_id res chain seq x y z
N LYS A 1 -8.28 21.82 8.11
CA LYS A 1 -8.33 22.84 7.03
C LYS A 1 -6.94 23.06 6.40
N ASP A 2 -5.86 23.07 7.18
CA ASP A 2 -4.50 23.39 6.70
C ASP A 2 -3.88 22.41 5.68
N GLY A 3 -4.29 21.14 5.68
CA GLY A 3 -3.78 20.15 4.72
C GLY A 3 -4.13 20.45 3.27
N ALA A 4 -5.35 20.95 3.00
CA ALA A 4 -5.79 21.30 1.65
C ALA A 4 -4.97 22.47 1.10
N THR A 5 -4.79 23.52 1.90
CA THR A 5 -3.95 24.68 1.57
C THR A 5 -2.49 24.26 1.30
N ARG A 6 -1.93 23.33 2.08
CA ARG A 6 -0.55 22.86 1.89
C ARG A 6 -0.38 22.10 0.57
N LYS A 7 -1.35 21.27 0.19
CA LYS A 7 -1.35 20.55 -1.10
C LYS A 7 -1.39 21.53 -2.27
N ASP A 8 -2.26 22.53 -2.23
CA ASP A 8 -2.37 23.53 -3.30
C ASP A 8 -1.09 24.37 -3.44
N VAL A 9 -0.46 24.76 -2.33
CA VAL A 9 0.85 25.45 -2.33
C VAL A 9 1.94 24.57 -2.95
N LYS A 10 1.99 23.28 -2.59
CA LYS A 10 2.98 22.35 -3.15
C LYS A 10 2.81 22.20 -4.66
N VAL A 11 1.57 22.08 -5.15
CA VAL A 11 1.28 22.02 -6.59
C VAL A 11 1.70 23.30 -7.30
N ALA A 12 1.41 24.48 -6.74
CA ALA A 12 1.81 25.76 -7.32
C ALA A 12 3.34 25.90 -7.41
N LEU A 13 4.07 25.47 -6.38
CA LEU A 13 5.54 25.47 -6.39
C LEU A 13 6.12 24.54 -7.46
N ILE A 14 5.55 23.35 -7.64
CA ILE A 14 5.95 22.44 -8.71
C ILE A 14 5.62 23.04 -10.08
N ARG A 15 4.47 23.69 -10.26
CA ARG A 15 4.15 24.35 -11.54
C ARG A 15 5.18 25.45 -11.88
N LEU A 16 5.53 26.30 -10.92
CA LEU A 16 6.55 27.34 -11.09
C LEU A 16 7.94 26.78 -11.42
N LEU A 17 8.28 25.62 -10.85
CA LEU A 17 9.51 24.90 -11.15
C LEU A 17 9.58 24.55 -12.65
N TYR A 18 8.51 23.99 -13.21
CA TYR A 18 8.48 23.61 -14.62
C TYR A 18 8.47 24.81 -15.58
N GLU A 19 8.06 26.00 -15.13
CA GLU A 19 7.97 27.20 -15.96
C GLU A 19 9.30 27.96 -16.11
N ARG A 20 10.28 27.74 -15.23
CA ARG A 20 11.52 28.54 -15.16
C ARG A 20 12.67 28.12 -16.08
N GLY A 21 12.43 27.20 -17.02
CA GLY A 21 13.45 26.76 -17.98
C GLY A 21 14.61 25.99 -17.35
N TYR A 22 14.39 25.36 -16.19
CA TYR A 22 15.39 24.53 -15.53
C TYR A 22 15.74 23.29 -16.37
N SER A 23 16.99 22.84 -16.23
CA SER A 23 17.39 21.55 -16.79
C SER A 23 16.59 20.43 -16.13
N ARG A 24 16.55 19.31 -16.85
CA ARG A 24 16.00 18.05 -16.36
C ARG A 24 16.52 17.78 -14.93
N GLU A 25 17.84 17.72 -14.69
CA GLU A 25 18.37 17.38 -13.35
C GLU A 25 18.00 18.40 -12.26
N GLN A 26 17.97 19.69 -12.59
CA GLN A 26 17.62 20.76 -11.65
C GLN A 26 16.18 20.64 -11.14
N VAL A 27 15.25 20.29 -12.03
CA VAL A 27 13.84 20.02 -11.69
C VAL A 27 13.75 18.90 -10.66
N VAL A 28 14.51 17.81 -10.81
CA VAL A 28 14.49 16.67 -9.86
C VAL A 28 15.04 17.04 -8.50
N GLN A 29 16.18 17.74 -8.47
CA GLN A 29 16.80 18.16 -7.21
C GLN A 29 15.87 19.07 -6.42
N LEU A 30 15.29 20.07 -7.08
CA LEU A 30 14.38 21.02 -6.46
C LEU A 30 13.04 20.38 -6.06
N PHE A 31 12.50 19.46 -6.86
CA PHE A 31 11.31 18.69 -6.49
C PHE A 31 11.54 17.92 -5.19
N THR A 32 12.70 17.27 -5.05
CA THR A 32 13.06 16.49 -3.85
C THR A 32 13.15 17.39 -2.61
N ILE A 33 13.73 18.59 -2.75
CA ILE A 33 13.80 19.59 -1.67
C ILE A 33 12.41 20.06 -1.25
N ILE A 34 11.54 20.41 -2.22
CA ILE A 34 10.16 20.83 -1.96
C ILE A 34 9.38 19.71 -1.26
N ASP A 35 9.58 18.46 -1.67
CA ASP A 35 8.93 17.29 -1.08
C ASP A 35 9.29 17.09 0.40
N TRP A 36 10.56 17.26 0.74
CA TRP A 36 11.04 17.19 2.13
C TRP A 36 10.53 18.34 2.99
N MET A 37 10.51 19.57 2.46
CA MET A 37 10.05 20.74 3.20
C MET A 37 8.52 20.75 3.41
N LEU A 38 7.77 20.19 2.46
CA LEU A 38 6.31 20.18 2.44
C LEU A 38 5.78 18.74 2.38
N GLN A 39 5.91 18.03 3.50
CA GLN A 39 5.27 16.73 3.66
C GLN A 39 3.74 16.88 3.67
N LEU A 40 3.09 16.10 2.81
CA LEU A 40 1.63 16.03 2.71
C LEU A 40 1.11 14.85 3.53
N PRO A 41 -0.08 14.96 4.16
CA PRO A 41 -0.78 13.80 4.70
C PRO A 41 -1.03 12.77 3.59
N ARG A 42 -0.90 11.47 3.90
CA ARG A 42 -1.10 10.36 2.94
C ARG A 42 -2.41 10.47 2.15
N ALA A 43 -3.48 10.93 2.78
CA ALA A 43 -4.79 11.12 2.14
C ALA A 43 -4.78 12.12 0.96
N LEU A 44 -3.80 13.01 0.88
CA LEU A 44 -3.70 14.03 -0.18
C LEU A 44 -2.68 13.68 -1.26
N GLU A 45 -1.90 12.61 -1.07
CA GLU A 45 -0.88 12.19 -2.04
C GLU A 45 -1.46 11.81 -3.40
N PRO A 46 -2.58 11.06 -3.52
CA PRO A 46 -3.14 10.71 -4.83
C PRO A 46 -3.52 11.94 -5.66
N ALA A 47 -4.15 12.92 -5.03
CA ALA A 47 -4.55 14.17 -5.69
C ALA A 47 -3.33 15.02 -6.09
N PHE A 48 -2.29 15.05 -5.25
CA PHE A 48 -1.02 15.73 -5.57
C PHE A 48 -0.33 15.07 -6.77
N VAL A 49 -0.24 13.75 -6.78
CA VAL A 49 0.34 12.95 -7.86
C VAL A 49 -0.36 13.25 -9.19
N GLN A 50 -1.69 13.20 -9.22
CA GLN A 50 -2.46 13.48 -10.42
C GLN A 50 -2.22 14.91 -10.96
N ALA A 51 -2.11 15.90 -10.06
CA ALA A 51 -1.82 17.27 -10.45
C ALA A 51 -0.41 17.41 -11.06
N VAL A 52 0.58 16.70 -10.51
CA VAL A 52 1.95 16.69 -11.06
C VAL A 52 1.99 16.00 -12.42
N TYR A 53 1.27 14.89 -12.61
CA TYR A 53 1.13 14.24 -13.92
C TYR A 53 0.58 15.18 -14.98
N ALA A 54 -0.52 15.88 -14.67
CA ALA A 54 -1.12 16.84 -15.60
C ALA A 54 -0.13 17.96 -16.00
N ILE A 55 0.69 18.44 -15.06
CA ILE A 55 1.75 19.42 -15.35
C ILE A 55 2.83 18.82 -16.25
N GLN A 56 3.24 17.58 -16.01
CA GLN A 56 4.26 16.90 -16.83
C GLN A 56 3.78 16.66 -18.26
N GLU A 57 2.53 16.27 -18.44
CA GLU A 57 1.89 16.13 -19.76
C GLU A 57 1.83 17.48 -20.47
N GLU A 58 1.34 18.52 -19.80
CA GLU A 58 1.25 19.90 -20.34
C GLU A 58 2.63 20.42 -20.79
N LYS A 59 3.68 20.12 -20.03
CA LYS A 59 5.04 20.59 -20.31
C LYS A 59 5.87 19.62 -21.15
N HIS A 60 5.29 18.50 -21.60
CA HIS A 60 5.96 17.43 -22.35
C HIS A 60 7.29 16.99 -21.72
N MET A 61 7.35 16.95 -20.39
CA MET A 61 8.57 16.64 -19.63
C MET A 61 8.30 15.46 -18.67
N PRO A 62 8.17 14.23 -19.20
CA PRO A 62 7.83 13.05 -18.41
C PRO A 62 8.98 12.71 -17.45
N TYR A 63 8.62 12.43 -16.20
CA TYR A 63 9.59 12.18 -15.15
C TYR A 63 9.21 11.01 -14.23
N VAL A 64 10.21 10.16 -14.01
CA VAL A 64 10.09 8.80 -13.47
C VAL A 64 9.84 8.76 -11.95
N ASN A 65 10.31 9.76 -11.18
CA ASN A 65 10.30 9.71 -9.70
C ASN A 65 8.88 9.69 -9.08
N THR A 66 7.91 10.43 -9.64
CA THR A 66 6.53 10.42 -9.14
C THR A 66 5.84 9.08 -9.39
N ILE A 67 6.12 8.46 -10.55
CA ILE A 67 5.55 7.16 -10.94
C ILE A 67 6.15 6.05 -10.08
N GLU A 68 7.48 5.96 -10.01
CA GLU A 68 8.20 4.97 -9.20
C GLU A 68 7.87 5.08 -7.70
N ARG A 69 7.57 6.28 -7.21
CA ARG A 69 7.16 6.46 -5.81
C ARG A 69 5.73 5.96 -5.57
N VAL A 70 4.81 6.19 -6.50
CA VAL A 70 3.42 5.71 -6.42
C VAL A 70 3.37 4.21 -6.60
N GLU A 71 4.14 3.66 -7.54
CA GLU A 71 4.28 2.23 -7.77
C GLU A 71 4.86 1.54 -6.53
N ARG A 72 5.97 2.06 -5.97
CA ARG A 72 6.53 1.51 -4.71
C ARG A 72 5.56 1.58 -3.54
N GLU A 73 4.79 2.66 -3.43
CA GLU A 73 3.80 2.82 -2.35
C GLU A 73 2.63 1.86 -2.54
N LYS A 74 2.19 1.65 -3.79
CA LYS A 74 1.17 0.64 -4.13
C LYS A 74 1.67 -0.77 -3.85
N GLU A 75 2.88 -1.11 -4.29
CA GLU A 75 3.54 -2.39 -4.00
C GLU A 75 3.68 -2.62 -2.50
N ARG A 76 4.05 -1.59 -1.74
CA ARG A 76 4.11 -1.66 -0.26
C ARG A 76 2.75 -1.92 0.35
N GLN A 77 1.70 -1.23 -0.10
CA GLN A 77 0.34 -1.42 0.40
C GLN A 77 -0.21 -2.81 0.05
N GLU A 78 0.02 -3.29 -1.18
CA GLU A 78 -0.36 -4.63 -1.61
C GLU A 78 0.39 -5.70 -0.80
N GLY A 79 1.70 -5.50 -0.55
CA GLY A 79 2.50 -6.39 0.29
C GLY A 79 2.03 -6.41 1.75
N GLU A 80 1.65 -5.26 2.31
CA GLU A 80 1.08 -5.18 3.66
C GLU A 80 -0.27 -5.90 3.75
N GLN A 81 -1.16 -5.71 2.78
CA GLN A 81 -2.46 -6.39 2.75
C GLN A 81 -2.30 -7.90 2.62
N GLN A 82 -1.45 -8.35 1.70
CA GLN A 82 -1.15 -9.78 1.52
C GLN A 82 -0.51 -10.37 2.79
N GLY A 83 0.37 -9.63 3.46
CA GLY A 83 0.98 -10.05 4.72
C GLY A 83 -0.04 -10.22 5.85
N ILE A 84 -0.98 -9.28 5.98
CA ILE A 84 -2.07 -9.35 6.97
C ILE A 84 -2.99 -10.55 6.68
N GLU A 85 -3.40 -10.72 5.43
CA GLU A 85 -4.28 -11.83 5.04
C GLU A 85 -3.62 -13.18 5.28
N LYS A 86 -2.35 -13.32 4.86
CA LYS A 86 -1.56 -14.53 5.09
C LYS A 86 -1.39 -14.82 6.58
N GLY A 87 -1.06 -13.81 7.39
CA GLY A 87 -0.92 -13.97 8.84
C GLY A 87 -2.22 -14.39 9.52
N ARG A 88 -3.37 -13.84 9.09
CA ARG A 88 -4.69 -14.25 9.57
C ARG A 88 -4.99 -15.71 9.23
N LEU A 89 -4.70 -16.12 7.99
CA LEU A 89 -4.90 -17.50 7.55
C LEU A 89 -3.99 -18.47 8.33
N GLU A 90 -2.72 -18.13 8.52
CA GLU A 90 -1.78 -18.95 9.30
C GLU A 90 -2.24 -19.09 10.76
N ALA A 91 -2.70 -18.01 11.40
CA ALA A 91 -3.24 -18.04 12.76
C ALA A 91 -4.52 -18.89 12.87
N SER A 92 -5.43 -18.81 11.89
CA SER A 92 -6.61 -19.67 11.81
C SER A 92 -6.22 -21.14 11.66
N ARG A 93 -5.24 -21.47 10.82
CA ARG A 93 -4.74 -22.85 10.65
C ARG A 93 -4.06 -23.39 11.91
N GLU A 94 -3.26 -22.57 12.60
CA GLU A 94 -2.64 -22.95 13.87
C GLU A 94 -3.71 -23.21 14.95
N THR A 95 -4.71 -22.34 15.04
CA THR A 95 -5.85 -22.53 15.94
C THR A 95 -6.57 -23.83 15.64
N ALA A 96 -6.86 -24.11 14.37
CA ALA A 96 -7.51 -25.35 13.95
C ALA A 96 -6.68 -26.59 14.34
N ARG A 97 -5.36 -26.58 14.13
CA ARG A 97 -4.47 -27.67 14.57
C ARG A 97 -4.53 -27.90 16.09
N ASN A 98 -4.52 -26.82 16.88
CA ASN A 98 -4.62 -26.93 18.33
C ASN A 98 -5.97 -27.54 18.76
N LEU A 99 -7.07 -27.14 18.12
CA LEU A 99 -8.41 -27.70 18.37
C LEU A 99 -8.51 -29.18 17.96
N ILE A 100 -7.91 -29.57 16.83
CA ILE A 100 -7.82 -30.96 16.38
C ILE A 100 -7.09 -31.81 17.42
N LYS A 101 -5.95 -31.33 17.94
CA LYS A 101 -5.16 -32.02 18.96
C LYS A 101 -5.90 -32.22 20.28
N LEU A 102 -6.80 -31.31 20.64
CA LEU A 102 -7.66 -31.48 21.82
C LEU A 102 -8.67 -32.63 21.63
N GLY A 103 -9.01 -32.98 20.39
CA GLY A 103 -9.81 -34.16 20.05
C GLY A 103 -11.29 -34.08 20.46
N VAL A 104 -11.78 -32.90 20.86
CA VAL A 104 -13.13 -32.71 21.40
C VAL A 104 -14.13 -32.08 20.42
N LEU A 105 -13.65 -31.52 19.30
CA LEU A 105 -14.49 -30.82 18.32
C LEU A 105 -14.56 -31.59 16.98
N SER A 106 -15.72 -31.51 16.33
CA SER A 106 -15.90 -31.95 14.94
C SER A 106 -15.23 -30.99 13.96
N ASP A 107 -15.04 -31.42 12.71
CA ASP A 107 -14.43 -30.58 11.69
C ASP A 107 -15.29 -29.37 11.35
N GLU A 108 -16.62 -29.52 11.37
CA GLU A 108 -17.57 -28.41 11.18
C GLU A 108 -17.46 -27.37 12.30
N GLN A 109 -17.34 -27.81 13.56
CA GLN A 109 -17.19 -26.91 14.71
C GLN A 109 -15.85 -26.15 14.68
N ILE A 110 -14.79 -26.80 14.20
CA ILE A 110 -13.47 -26.17 14.04
C ILE A 110 -13.49 -25.18 12.88
N ALA A 111 -14.14 -25.51 11.77
CA ALA A 111 -14.32 -24.62 10.63
C ALA A 111 -15.09 -23.35 11.05
N GLU A 112 -16.19 -23.51 11.79
CA GLU A 112 -16.97 -22.39 12.34
C GLU A 112 -16.13 -21.52 13.28
N ALA A 113 -15.36 -22.12 14.21
CA ALA A 113 -14.57 -21.39 15.19
C ALA A 113 -13.36 -20.64 14.58
N THR A 114 -12.79 -21.16 13.49
CA THR A 114 -11.57 -20.61 12.87
C THR A 114 -11.84 -19.79 11.60
N GLY A 115 -13.06 -19.87 11.06
CA GLY A 115 -13.44 -19.28 9.79
C GLY A 115 -12.77 -19.93 8.57
N LEU A 116 -12.27 -21.17 8.71
CA LEU A 116 -11.71 -21.96 7.63
C LEU A 116 -12.81 -22.73 6.90
N ALA A 117 -12.52 -23.20 5.67
CA ALA A 117 -13.41 -24.14 5.00
C ALA A 117 -13.30 -25.54 5.63
N ASP A 118 -14.40 -26.30 5.62
CA ASP A 118 -14.41 -27.67 6.15
C ASP A 118 -13.32 -28.56 5.50
N ALA A 119 -13.09 -28.38 4.19
CA ALA A 119 -12.06 -29.09 3.45
C ALA A 119 -10.64 -28.78 3.96
N ASP A 120 -10.37 -27.54 4.39
CA ASP A 120 -9.07 -27.14 4.93
C ASP A 120 -8.84 -27.76 6.31
N VAL A 121 -9.88 -27.81 7.14
CA VAL A 121 -9.84 -28.46 8.46
C VAL A 121 -9.63 -29.97 8.32
N GLN A 122 -10.33 -30.61 7.39
CA GLN A 122 -10.14 -32.04 7.10
C GLN A 122 -8.71 -32.34 6.63
N ALA A 123 -8.15 -31.51 5.75
CA ALA A 123 -6.75 -31.65 5.32
C ALA A 123 -5.78 -31.54 6.50
N LEU A 124 -5.97 -30.55 7.39
CA LEU A 124 -5.17 -30.40 8.61
C LEU A 124 -5.30 -31.61 9.56
N ARG A 125 -6.47 -32.24 9.64
CA ARG A 125 -6.69 -33.44 10.47
C ARG A 125 -5.99 -34.67 9.90
N VAL A 126 -5.84 -34.77 8.58
CA VAL A 126 -5.06 -35.83 7.94
C VAL A 126 -3.56 -35.59 8.15
N GLU A 127 -3.09 -34.35 8.07
CA GLU A 127 -1.69 -33.98 8.35
C GLU A 127 -1.27 -34.38 9.78
N ASP A 128 -2.11 -34.14 10.79
CA ASP A 128 -1.78 -34.41 12.21
C ASP A 128 -1.85 -35.90 12.59
N LYS A 129 -2.41 -36.76 11.72
CA LYS A 129 -2.48 -38.22 11.92
C LYS A 129 -1.22 -38.97 11.44
N HIS A 130 -0.28 -38.28 10.81
CA HIS A 130 0.99 -38.80 10.31
C HIS A 130 2.17 -38.34 11.18
#